data_AF-A0AAV4LKY3-F1
#
_entry.id   AF-A0AAV4LKY3-F1
#
_cell.length_a   1.000
_cell.length_b   1.000
_cell.length_c   1.000
_cell.angle_alpha   90.00
_cell.angle_beta   90.00
_cell.angle_gamma   90.00
#
_symmetry.space_group_name_H-M   'P 1'
#
loop_
_entity.id
_entity.type
_entity.pdbx_description
1 polymer ?
#
loop_
_entity_poly.entity_id
_entity_poly.type
_entity_poly.pdbx_seq_one_letter_code
_entity_poly.pdbx_strand_id
1 'polypeptide(L)' 'MRISEAFLHIIREANGEIHHTQFRKWEAQLHQAGLIEYVWKGEEGSKDCYIRLTEKGRSRLQKINV' A
#
# COMPACT_ATOMS: atom_id res chain seq x y z
N MET A 1 6.64 -13.48 6.56
CA MET A 1 5.97 -13.52 5.24
C MET A 1 6.77 -12.68 4.26
N ARG A 2 7.10 -13.20 3.07
CA ARG A 2 7.71 -12.43 1.98
C ARG A 2 6.68 -11.47 1.38
N ILE A 3 7.10 -10.34 0.81
CA ILE A 3 6.17 -9.36 0.21
C ILE A 3 5.31 -10.00 -0.89
N SER A 4 5.89 -10.92 -1.67
CA SER A 4 5.16 -11.68 -2.70
C SER A 4 4.05 -12.56 -2.11
N GLU A 5 4.26 -13.16 -0.94
CA GLU A 5 3.24 -13.94 -0.24
C GLU A 5 2.11 -13.04 0.27
N ALA A 6 2.43 -11.84 0.79
CA ALA A 6 1.42 -10.86 1.19
C ALA A 6 0.48 -10.49 0.03
N PHE A 7 1.04 -10.36 -1.17
CA PHE A 7 0.25 -10.07 -2.37
C PHE A 7 -0.66 -11.24 -2.78
N LEU A 8 -0.16 -12.48 -2.70
CA LEU A 8 -0.99 -13.68 -2.91
C LEU A 8 -2.13 -13.77 -1.89
N HIS A 9 -1.86 -13.44 -0.62
CA HIS A 9 -2.89 -13.37 0.42
C HIS A 9 -3.97 -12.35 0.06
N ILE A 10 -3.59 -11.14 -0.36
CA ILE A 10 -4.55 -10.10 -0.77
C ILE A 10 -5.45 -10.59 -1.92
N ILE A 11 -4.88 -11.25 -2.94
CA ILE A 11 -5.64 -11.82 -4.06
C ILE A 11 -6.60 -12.91 -3.57
N ARG A 12 -6.13 -13.79 -2.68
CA ARG A 12 -6.96 -14.85 -2.09
C ARG A 12 -8.14 -14.28 -1.31
N GLU A 13 -7.93 -13.27 -0.47
CA GLU A 13 -9.01 -12.61 0.30
C GLU A 13 -10.01 -11.89 -0.62
N ALA A 14 -9.60 -11.54 -1.85
CA ALA A 14 -10.46 -10.97 -2.87
C ALA A 14 -11.15 -12.03 -3.77
N ASN A 15 -11.25 -13.29 -3.32
CA ASN A 15 -11.82 -14.43 -4.05
C ASN A 15 -11.01 -14.89 -5.28
N GLY A 16 -9.69 -14.72 -5.26
CA GLY A 16 -8.78 -15.27 -6.27
C GLY A 16 -8.53 -14.37 -7.48
N GLU A 17 -9.22 -13.23 -7.58
CA GLU A 17 -8.99 -12.24 -8.62
C GLU A 17 -9.19 -10.81 -8.10
N ILE A 18 -8.40 -9.87 -8.62
CA ILE A 18 -8.54 -8.44 -8.30
C ILE A 18 -8.54 -7.69 -9.62
N HIS A 19 -9.60 -6.94 -9.89
CA HIS A 19 -9.60 -6.04 -11.02
C HIS A 19 -8.45 -5.04 -10.88
N HIS A 20 -7.64 -4.83 -11.92
CA HIS A 20 -6.41 -4.05 -11.82
C HIS A 20 -6.61 -2.63 -11.24
N THR A 21 -7.76 -2.01 -11.51
CA THR A 21 -8.10 -0.69 -10.94
C THR A 21 -8.49 -0.71 -9.46
N GLN A 22 -8.89 -1.87 -8.92
CA GLN A 22 -9.28 -2.03 -7.53
C GLN A 22 -8.09 -1.85 -6.59
N PHE A 23 -6.91 -2.31 -6.98
CA PHE A 23 -5.68 -2.09 -6.21
C PHE A 23 -5.40 -0.60 -6.01
N ARG A 24 -5.50 0.20 -7.09
CA ARG A 24 -5.36 1.67 -7.01
C ARG A 24 -6.40 2.33 -6.11
N LYS A 25 -7.63 1.79 -6.06
CA LYS A 25 -8.67 2.32 -5.15
C LYS A 25 -8.31 2.10 -3.68
N TRP A 26 -7.81 0.92 -3.32
CA TRP A 26 -7.36 0.65 -1.96
C TRP A 26 -6.18 1.53 -1.56
N GLU A 27 -5.22 1.71 -2.46
CA GLU A 27 -4.11 2.65 -2.28
C GLU A 27 -4.61 4.08 -2.03
N ALA A 28 -5.53 4.58 -2.86
CA ALA A 28 -6.12 5.90 -2.68
C ALA A 28 -6.87 6.03 -1.33
N GLN A 29 -7.58 5.00 -0.90
CA GLN A 29 -8.28 4.98 0.40
C GLN A 29 -7.29 5.03 1.58
N LEU A 30 -6.18 4.28 1.51
CA LEU A 30 -5.14 4.31 2.54
C LEU A 30 -4.45 5.68 2.61
N HIS A 31 -4.23 6.30 1.45
CA HIS A 31 -3.69 7.67 1.35
C HIS A 31 -4.66 8.70 1.94
N GLN A 32 -5.94 8.66 1.57
CA GLN A 32 -6.99 9.53 2.13
C GLN A 32 -7.16 9.36 3.64
N ALA A 33 -6.99 8.13 4.15
CA ALA A 33 -7.01 7.85 5.58
C ALA A 33 -5.74 8.36 6.31
N GLY A 34 -4.75 8.87 5.58
CA GLY A 34 -3.47 9.34 6.12
C GLY A 34 -2.60 8.23 6.67
N LEU A 35 -2.77 6.99 6.20
CA LEU A 35 -1.99 5.82 6.62
C LEU A 35 -0.72 5.64 5.77
N ILE A 36 -0.77 6.10 4.52
CA ILE A 36 0.36 6.14 3.59
C ILE A 36 0.49 7.52 2.94
N GLU A 37 1.67 7.83 2.43
CA GLU A 37 2.00 9.04 1.68
C GLU A 37 2.81 8.70 0.42
N TYR A 38 2.69 9.53 -0.62
CA TYR A 38 3.52 9.45 -1.83
C TYR A 38 4.80 10.26 -1.63
N VAL A 39 5.95 9.62 -1.87
CA VAL A 39 7.27 10.24 -1.76
C VAL A 39 7.93 10.19 -3.12
N TRP A 40 8.16 11.36 -3.70
CA TRP A 40 8.84 11.49 -4.98
C TRP A 40 10.34 11.64 -4.73
N LYS A 41 11.14 10.78 -5.35
CA LYS A 41 12.62 10.85 -5.28
C LYS A 41 13.21 10.79 -6.68
N GLY A 42 14.40 11.34 -6.83
CA GLY A 42 15.11 11.41 -8.11
C GLY A 42 15.25 12.83 -8.60
N GLU A 43 16.10 13.00 -9.61
CA GLU A 43 16.42 14.29 -10.21
C GLU A 43 15.38 14.68 -11.27
N GLU A 44 15.44 15.92 -11.77
CA GLU A 44 14.57 16.37 -12.86
C GLU A 44 14.69 15.44 -14.08
N GLY A 45 13.60 14.72 -14.38
CA GLY A 45 13.54 13.73 -15.47
C GLY A 45 13.39 12.27 -15.02
N SER A 46 13.66 11.95 -13.74
CA SER A 46 13.55 10.59 -13.18
C SER A 46 12.89 10.57 -11.80
N LYS A 47 11.74 11.24 -11.66
CA LYS A 47 10.97 11.22 -10.40
C LYS A 47 10.24 9.89 -10.25
N ASP A 48 10.84 8.98 -9.50
CA ASP A 48 10.19 7.77 -9.03
C ASP A 48 9.20 8.11 -7.90
N CYS A 49 8.01 7.52 -7.97
CA CYS A 49 7.01 7.60 -6.92
C CYS A 49 7.13 6.39 -5.99
N TYR A 50 7.35 6.66 -4.71
CA TYR A 50 7.37 5.66 -3.65
C TYR A 50 6.13 5.81 -2.77
N ILE A 51 5.63 4.70 -2.24
CA ILE A 51 4.60 4.69 -1.21
C ILE A 51 5.27 4.45 0.14
N ARG A 52 5.00 5.30 1.13
CA ARG A 52 5.57 5.19 2.48
C ARG A 52 4.47 5.17 3.53
N LEU A 53 4.65 4.38 4.60
CA LEU A 53 3.80 4.47 5.80
C LEU A 53 4.00 5.80 6.53
N THR A 54 2.91 6.45 6.87
CA THR A 54 2.92 7.57 7.83
C THR A 54 3.10 7.04 9.26
N GLU A 55 3.27 7.94 10.22
CA GLU A 55 3.31 7.57 11.64
C GLU A 55 1.98 6.94 12.10
N LYS A 56 0.86 7.45 11.58
CA LYS A 56 -0.48 6.89 11.80
C LYS A 56 -0.58 5.48 11.23
N GLY A 57 -0.03 5.25 10.03
CA GLY A 57 0.03 3.93 9.40
C GLY A 57 0.82 2.92 10.24
N ARG A 58 2.01 3.30 10.71
CA ARG A 58 2.84 2.46 11.59
C ARG A 58 2.12 2.10 12.89
N SER A 59 1.56 3.10 13.58
CA SER A 59 0.79 2.89 14.80
C SER A 59 -0.44 2.00 14.60
N ARG A 60 -1.10 2.08 13.44
CA ARG A 60 -2.26 1.24 13.11
C ARG A 60 -1.87 -0.23 12.98
N LEU A 61 -0.73 -0.51 12.34
CA LEU A 61 -0.23 -1.88 12.16
C LEU A 61 0.18 -2.52 13.49
N GLN A 62 0.78 -1.77 14.41
CA GLN A 62 1.14 -2.28 15.74
C GLN A 62 -0.07 -2.68 16.60
N LYS A 63 -1.25 -2.08 16.35
CA LYS A 63 -2.50 -2.45 17.02
C LYS A 63 -3.17 -3.69 16.40
N ILE A 64 -2.77 -4.07 15.20
CA ILE A 64 -3.25 -5.25 14.51
C ILE A 64 -2.19 -6.34 14.73
N ASN A 65 -2.15 -6.91 15.93
CA ASN A 65 -1.47 -8.20 16.12
C ASN A 65 -2.27 -9.24 15.32
N VAL A 66 -1.79 -9.58 14.12
CA VAL A 66 -2.17 -10.81 13.40
C VAL A 66 -1.16 -11.88 13.75
#